data_AF-A0A3D4T145-F1
#
_entry.id   AF-A0A3D4T145-F1
#
_cell.length_a   1.000
_cell.length_b   1.000
_cell.length_c   1.000
_cell.angle_alpha   90.00
_cell.angle_beta   90.00
_cell.angle_gamma   90.00
#
_symmetry.space_group_name_H-M   'P 1'
#
loop_
_entity.id
_entity.type
_entity.pdbx_description
1 polymer ?
#
loop_
_entity_poly.entity_id
_entity_poly.type
_entity_poly.pdbx_seq_one_letter_code
_entity_poly.pdbx_strand_id
1 'polypeptide(L)'
;MTEHRVHLLWLTGRGLHLWAEQVEGHAVVVDASSVGPGDLPGPLRDVLTARPLRRRQPVRVATPKGVLRELPVPTQAYTPEQAVEVLATLSDYLAGAGQDGPDGQGGYDGLGPDAVWFIRFHDFLRDVVRAGRVMVRMHFEDGQWFPVWCLSSAGDHNRILHGFEVSAPAVLTVNGGPGVVRRAADELVHWMCVGMLRAAGYRPDNHLVRALTEGTADRRLNPTVAEKLTAWRISAQDAVTQLVLTLDDPGDRQRSAESEDLTAAAAAEEAATAPRWRLGVQLSVDGNPAEPVPAAEATDQQKRALRRSLDLAYRAWPALERTGTAVEGWLTSGVWFPPADMLTGDPTTDRSLALAL
;
A
#
# COMPACT_ATOMS: atom_id res chain seq x y z
N MET A 1 -0.58 -16.23 -29.92
CA MET A 1 -0.16 -16.75 -28.61
C MET A 1 1.34 -16.90 -28.69
N THR A 2 2.04 -16.08 -27.93
CA THR A 2 3.49 -16.08 -27.88
C THR A 2 4.02 -17.32 -27.17
N GLU A 3 5.16 -17.82 -27.62
CA GLU A 3 5.83 -18.96 -26.99
C GLU A 3 6.48 -18.57 -25.65
N HIS A 4 6.67 -17.27 -25.42
CA HIS A 4 7.33 -16.75 -24.23
C HIS A 4 6.48 -15.70 -23.50
N ARG A 5 6.78 -15.49 -22.21
CA ARG A 5 6.22 -14.45 -21.35
C ARG A 5 7.30 -13.71 -20.59
N VAL A 6 7.18 -12.39 -20.54
CA VAL A 6 8.03 -11.50 -19.76
C VAL A 6 7.42 -11.30 -18.37
N HIS A 7 8.27 -11.39 -17.36
CA HIS A 7 7.91 -11.26 -15.95
C HIS A 7 8.71 -10.14 -15.29
N LEU A 8 8.10 -9.51 -14.28
CA LEU A 8 8.64 -8.37 -13.56
C LEU A 8 8.61 -8.63 -12.05
N LEU A 9 9.72 -8.35 -11.40
CA LEU A 9 9.85 -8.49 -9.95
C LEU A 9 10.54 -7.26 -9.37
N TRP A 10 9.91 -6.62 -8.38
CA TRP A 10 10.58 -5.60 -7.60
C TRP A 10 11.25 -6.21 -6.38
N LEU A 11 12.52 -5.89 -6.19
CA LEU A 11 13.28 -6.27 -5.01
C LEU A 11 13.73 -5.01 -4.27
N THR A 12 13.39 -4.93 -2.99
CA THR A 12 13.69 -3.74 -2.19
C THR A 12 15.19 -3.47 -2.19
N GLY A 13 15.57 -2.22 -2.47
CA GLY A 13 16.97 -1.78 -2.52
C GLY A 13 17.75 -2.33 -3.72
N ARG A 14 17.11 -3.09 -4.62
CA ARG A 14 17.73 -3.62 -5.85
C ARG A 14 17.02 -3.17 -7.13
N GLY A 15 15.77 -2.70 -7.02
CA GLY A 15 14.98 -2.18 -8.13
C GLY A 15 14.24 -3.27 -8.89
N LEU A 16 14.08 -3.06 -10.20
CA LEU A 16 13.29 -3.91 -11.07
C LEU A 16 14.15 -5.04 -11.66
N HIS A 17 13.64 -6.26 -11.55
CA HIS A 17 14.18 -7.45 -12.19
C HIS A 17 13.23 -7.92 -13.29
N LEU A 18 13.78 -8.19 -14.47
CA LEU A 18 13.06 -8.66 -15.64
C LEU A 18 13.64 -9.98 -16.12
N TRP A 19 12.77 -10.95 -16.44
CA TRP A 19 13.16 -12.18 -17.13
C TRP A 19 12.06 -12.66 -18.06
N ALA A 20 12.36 -13.68 -18.86
CA ALA A 20 11.38 -14.36 -19.70
C ALA A 20 11.28 -15.85 -19.37
N GLU A 21 10.10 -16.41 -19.58
CA GLU A 21 9.76 -17.82 -19.43
C GLU A 21 9.18 -18.33 -20.75
N GLN A 22 9.57 -19.53 -21.18
CA GLN A 22 8.88 -20.27 -22.24
C GLN A 22 7.58 -20.85 -21.68
N VAL A 23 6.45 -20.50 -22.29
CA VAL A 23 5.11 -20.89 -21.85
C VAL A 23 4.95 -22.40 -21.84
N GLU A 24 5.44 -23.07 -22.89
CA GLU A 24 5.50 -24.51 -22.93
C GLU A 24 6.63 -25.02 -22.02
N GLY A 25 6.28 -25.86 -21.05
CA GLY A 25 7.24 -26.44 -20.11
C GLY A 25 7.70 -25.51 -18.98
N HIS A 26 7.25 -24.25 -18.95
CA HIS A 26 7.56 -23.27 -17.90
C HIS A 26 9.07 -23.08 -17.67
N ALA A 27 9.85 -23.13 -18.77
CA ALA A 27 11.30 -23.05 -18.71
C ALA A 27 11.78 -21.60 -18.67
N VAL A 28 12.64 -21.26 -17.70
CA VAL A 28 13.21 -19.91 -17.62
C VAL A 28 14.24 -19.71 -18.73
N VAL A 29 14.10 -18.64 -19.51
CA VAL A 29 15.06 -18.26 -20.56
C VAL A 29 16.39 -17.89 -19.91
N VAL A 30 17.46 -18.58 -20.32
CA VAL A 30 18.82 -18.36 -19.78
C VAL A 30 19.65 -17.36 -20.58
N ASP A 31 19.35 -17.21 -21.87
CA ASP A 31 20.01 -16.28 -22.77
C ASP A 31 18.95 -15.53 -23.58
N ALA A 32 18.94 -14.21 -23.47
CA ALA A 32 17.99 -13.38 -24.20
C ALA A 32 18.14 -13.53 -25.74
N SER A 33 19.33 -13.90 -26.22
CA SER A 33 19.58 -14.11 -27.65
C SER A 33 18.87 -15.33 -28.23
N SER A 34 18.43 -16.28 -27.38
CA SER A 34 17.67 -17.44 -27.83
C SER A 34 16.21 -17.13 -28.17
N VAL A 35 15.73 -15.91 -27.90
CA VAL A 35 14.36 -15.49 -28.16
C VAL A 35 14.27 -14.86 -29.56
N GLY A 36 13.62 -15.59 -30.47
CA GLY A 36 13.46 -15.22 -31.87
C GLY A 36 12.44 -14.10 -32.12
N PRO A 37 12.36 -13.57 -33.36
CA PRO A 37 11.40 -12.53 -33.75
C PRO A 37 9.91 -12.93 -33.66
N GLY A 38 9.60 -14.23 -33.65
CA GLY A 38 8.22 -14.75 -33.52
C GLY A 38 7.83 -15.12 -32.08
N ASP A 39 8.80 -15.16 -31.17
CA ASP A 39 8.66 -15.73 -29.84
C ASP A 39 8.07 -14.73 -28.84
N LEU A 40 8.39 -13.45 -29.07
CA LEU A 40 7.86 -12.30 -28.35
C LEU A 40 7.55 -11.14 -29.32
N PRO A 41 6.54 -10.31 -29.01
CA PRO A 41 6.28 -9.05 -29.69
C PRO A 41 7.51 -8.14 -29.68
N GLY A 42 7.73 -7.40 -30.77
CA GLY A 42 8.91 -6.56 -30.99
C GLY A 42 9.32 -5.71 -29.77
N PRO A 43 8.44 -4.88 -29.21
CA PRO A 43 8.76 -4.06 -28.04
C PRO A 43 9.21 -4.86 -26.81
N LEU A 44 8.58 -6.01 -26.55
CA LEU A 44 8.95 -6.88 -25.42
C LEU A 44 10.32 -7.55 -25.66
N ARG A 45 10.56 -7.98 -26.89
CA ARG A 45 11.84 -8.56 -27.30
C ARG A 45 12.97 -7.54 -27.24
N ASP A 46 12.72 -6.29 -27.65
CA ASP A 46 13.72 -5.22 -27.62
C ASP A 46 14.12 -4.90 -26.16
N VAL A 47 13.15 -4.84 -25.24
CA VAL A 47 13.44 -4.72 -23.80
C VAL A 47 14.23 -5.93 -23.28
N LEU A 48 13.82 -7.16 -23.63
CA LEU A 48 14.50 -8.39 -23.18
C LEU A 48 15.92 -8.54 -23.74
N THR A 49 16.20 -8.03 -24.94
CA THR A 49 17.51 -8.15 -25.60
C THR A 49 18.41 -6.93 -25.36
N ALA A 50 17.87 -5.82 -24.85
CA ALA A 50 18.64 -4.61 -24.51
C ALA A 50 19.81 -4.88 -23.55
N ARG A 51 19.69 -5.88 -22.67
CA ARG A 51 20.74 -6.26 -21.72
C ARG A 51 20.82 -7.79 -21.56
N PRO A 52 22.01 -8.35 -21.31
CA PRO A 52 22.14 -9.78 -21.03
C PRO A 52 21.58 -10.16 -19.65
N LEU A 53 20.98 -11.35 -19.55
CA LEU A 53 20.41 -11.93 -18.31
C LEU A 53 21.51 -12.44 -17.34
N ARG A 54 22.41 -11.56 -16.91
CA ARG A 54 23.61 -11.93 -16.14
C ARG A 54 23.35 -12.22 -14.67
N ARG A 55 22.32 -11.62 -14.07
CA ARG A 55 22.09 -11.70 -12.62
C ARG A 55 21.25 -12.92 -12.29
N ARG A 56 21.86 -13.91 -11.65
CA ARG A 56 21.14 -15.06 -11.06
C ARG A 56 20.54 -14.63 -9.73
N GLN A 57 19.28 -14.24 -9.77
CA GLN A 57 18.54 -13.81 -8.59
C GLN A 57 17.86 -15.03 -7.97
N PRO A 58 18.06 -15.34 -6.67
CA PRO A 58 17.23 -16.30 -5.98
C PRO A 58 15.80 -15.76 -5.94
N VAL A 59 14.90 -16.47 -6.61
CA VAL A 59 13.47 -16.16 -6.64
C VAL A 59 12.71 -17.36 -6.11
N ARG A 60 11.90 -17.12 -5.09
CA ARG A 60 10.95 -18.08 -4.55
C ARG A 60 9.71 -18.08 -5.43
N VAL A 61 9.48 -19.20 -6.10
CA VAL A 61 8.32 -19.43 -6.97
C VAL A 61 7.50 -20.61 -6.45
N ALA A 62 6.19 -20.57 -6.65
CA ALA A 62 5.33 -21.70 -6.36
C ALA A 62 5.41 -22.70 -7.53
N THR A 63 5.67 -23.96 -7.22
CA THR A 63 5.49 -25.04 -8.19
C THR A 63 4.00 -25.24 -8.48
N PRO A 64 3.62 -25.94 -9.58
CA PRO A 64 2.22 -26.27 -9.85
C PRO A 64 1.51 -27.04 -8.71
N LYS A 65 2.28 -27.69 -7.83
CA LYS A 65 1.79 -28.38 -6.62
C LYS A 65 1.69 -27.49 -5.37
N GLY A 66 1.87 -26.17 -5.51
CA GLY A 66 1.81 -25.19 -4.43
C GLY A 66 3.04 -25.15 -3.51
N VAL A 67 4.06 -25.98 -3.75
CA VAL A 67 5.29 -25.97 -2.95
C VAL A 67 6.17 -24.81 -3.39
N LEU A 68 6.56 -23.96 -2.46
CA LEU A 68 7.53 -22.88 -2.70
C LEU A 68 8.93 -23.46 -2.89
N ARG A 69 9.58 -23.09 -3.99
CA ARG A 69 10.98 -23.42 -4.28
C ARG A 69 11.75 -22.17 -4.63
N GLU A 70 13.00 -22.11 -4.19
CA GLU A 70 13.93 -21.07 -4.60
C GLU A 70 14.68 -21.52 -5.85
N LEU A 71 14.64 -20.70 -6.89
CA LEU A 71 15.32 -20.94 -8.17
C LEU A 71 16.27 -19.78 -8.49
N PRO A 72 17.46 -20.06 -9.04
CA PRO A 72 18.39 -19.02 -9.50
C PRO A 72 17.95 -18.51 -10.88
N VAL A 73 17.00 -17.58 -10.90
CA VAL A 73 16.43 -17.00 -12.12
C VAL A 73 17.42 -16.01 -12.74
N PRO A 74 17.89 -16.23 -13.98
CA PRO A 74 18.64 -15.23 -14.73
C PRO A 74 17.75 -14.03 -15.08
N THR A 75 18.14 -12.85 -14.61
CA THR A 75 17.39 -11.60 -14.73
C THR A 75 18.27 -10.49 -15.29
N GLN A 76 17.64 -9.52 -15.94
CA GLN A 76 18.15 -8.16 -16.09
C GLN A 76 17.78 -7.38 -14.83
N ALA A 77 18.73 -6.66 -14.24
CA ALA A 77 18.49 -5.80 -13.09
C ALA A 77 18.56 -4.32 -13.52
N TYR A 78 17.57 -3.55 -13.09
CA TYR A 78 17.43 -2.12 -13.35
C TYR A 78 17.35 -1.39 -12.02
N THR A 79 18.13 -0.31 -11.88
CA THR A 79 17.95 0.60 -10.75
C THR A 79 16.56 1.22 -10.79
N PRO A 80 16.02 1.73 -9.67
CA PRO A 80 14.72 2.39 -9.69
C PRO A 80 14.61 3.52 -10.72
N GLU A 81 15.69 4.27 -10.97
CA GLU A 81 15.77 5.29 -12.02
C GLU A 81 15.56 4.68 -13.42
N GLN A 82 16.33 3.63 -13.75
CA GLN A 82 16.24 2.97 -15.05
C GLN A 82 14.91 2.24 -15.24
N ALA A 83 14.32 1.74 -14.15
CA ALA A 83 13.05 1.04 -14.18
C ALA A 83 11.92 1.92 -14.71
N VAL A 84 11.94 3.23 -14.46
CA VAL A 84 10.92 4.17 -14.96
C VAL A 84 10.86 4.14 -16.49
N GLU A 85 12.01 4.13 -17.18
CA GLU A 85 12.08 4.10 -18.65
C GLU A 85 11.61 2.75 -19.22
N VAL A 86 12.00 1.65 -18.58
CA VAL A 86 11.57 0.29 -18.96
C VAL A 86 10.05 0.17 -18.82
N LEU A 87 9.50 0.60 -17.68
CA LEU A 87 8.07 0.52 -17.40
C LEU A 87 7.25 1.46 -18.28
N ALA A 88 7.78 2.63 -18.64
CA ALA A 88 7.15 3.51 -19.64
C ALA A 88 7.05 2.81 -21.01
N THR A 89 8.13 2.17 -21.47
CA THR A 89 8.13 1.40 -22.73
C THR A 89 7.10 0.26 -22.71
N LEU A 90 7.02 -0.46 -21.59
CA LEU A 90 6.07 -1.56 -21.42
C LEU A 90 4.62 -1.06 -21.28
N SER A 91 4.41 0.11 -20.68
CA SER A 91 3.11 0.80 -20.61
C SER A 91 2.60 1.16 -22.00
N ASP A 92 3.45 1.76 -22.84
CA ASP A 92 3.09 2.13 -24.21
C ASP A 92 2.73 0.89 -25.03
N TYR A 93 3.47 -0.21 -24.87
CA TYR A 93 3.12 -1.50 -25.47
C TYR A 93 1.77 -2.01 -24.98
N LEU A 94 1.52 -1.99 -23.66
CA LEU A 94 0.26 -2.46 -23.07
C LEU A 94 -0.94 -1.65 -23.56
N ALA A 95 -0.77 -0.33 -23.71
CA ALA A 95 -1.81 0.58 -24.20
C ALA A 95 -2.09 0.36 -25.69
N GLY A 96 -1.07 0.15 -26.52
CA GLY A 96 -1.21 -0.14 -27.95
C GLY A 96 -1.84 -1.50 -28.23
N ALA A 97 -1.45 -2.55 -27.48
CA ALA A 97 -1.98 -3.90 -27.63
C ALA A 97 -3.51 -3.99 -27.39
N GLY A 98 -4.08 -3.05 -26.62
CA GLY A 98 -5.52 -2.94 -26.37
C GLY A 98 -6.35 -2.44 -27.57
N GLN A 99 -5.72 -1.86 -28.60
CA GLN A 99 -6.42 -1.18 -29.71
C GLN A 99 -6.56 -2.04 -30.98
N ASP A 100 -5.78 -3.11 -31.13
CA ASP A 100 -5.68 -3.89 -32.39
C ASP A 100 -6.44 -5.25 -32.37
N GLY A 101 -7.25 -5.53 -31.35
CA GLY A 101 -8.05 -6.76 -31.27
C GLY A 101 -9.43 -6.59 -31.93
N PRO A 102 -9.83 -7.45 -32.90
CA PRO A 102 -11.11 -7.32 -33.63
C PRO A 102 -12.37 -7.40 -32.74
N ASP A 103 -12.26 -7.90 -31.50
CA ASP A 103 -13.36 -8.05 -30.55
C ASP A 103 -13.19 -7.23 -29.25
N GLY A 104 -12.26 -6.27 -29.20
CA GLY A 104 -11.95 -5.53 -27.96
C GLY A 104 -11.26 -6.37 -26.87
N GLN A 105 -10.96 -7.64 -27.16
CA GLN A 105 -10.03 -8.49 -26.39
C GLN A 105 -8.60 -8.29 -26.93
N GLY A 106 -8.09 -7.06 -26.88
CA GLY A 106 -6.67 -6.79 -27.16
C GLY A 106 -5.81 -7.51 -26.13
N GLY A 107 -5.26 -8.65 -26.51
CA GLY A 107 -4.51 -9.52 -25.62
C GLY A 107 -3.14 -8.95 -25.28
N TYR A 108 -2.78 -8.97 -23.99
CA TYR A 108 -1.44 -8.64 -23.51
C TYR A 108 -0.44 -9.77 -23.82
N ASP A 109 -0.38 -10.20 -25.09
CA ASP A 109 0.43 -11.35 -25.53
C ASP A 109 1.90 -11.11 -25.13
N GLY A 110 2.55 -12.16 -24.63
CA GLY A 110 3.93 -12.07 -24.14
C GLY A 110 4.15 -11.44 -22.77
N LEU A 111 3.13 -10.96 -22.05
CA LEU A 111 3.29 -10.47 -20.67
C LEU A 111 2.74 -11.46 -19.63
N GLY A 112 3.50 -11.68 -18.56
CA GLY A 112 3.04 -12.37 -17.36
C GLY A 112 2.03 -11.52 -16.56
N PRO A 113 1.19 -12.15 -15.71
CA PRO A 113 0.20 -11.43 -14.90
C PRO A 113 0.85 -10.44 -13.92
N ASP A 114 2.02 -10.79 -13.39
CA ASP A 114 2.87 -9.94 -12.57
C ASP A 114 3.37 -8.71 -13.33
N ALA A 115 3.79 -8.90 -14.59
CA ALA A 115 4.20 -7.79 -15.44
C ALA A 115 3.05 -6.83 -15.73
N VAL A 116 1.88 -7.35 -16.12
CA VAL A 116 0.67 -6.54 -16.36
C VAL A 116 0.27 -5.76 -15.11
N TRP A 117 0.28 -6.40 -13.94
CA TRP A 117 -0.01 -5.75 -12.68
C TRP A 117 0.98 -4.61 -12.40
N PHE A 118 2.29 -4.84 -12.59
CA PHE A 118 3.32 -3.86 -12.29
C PHE A 118 3.33 -2.68 -13.26
N ILE A 119 2.98 -2.91 -14.54
CA ILE A 119 2.80 -1.85 -15.53
C ILE A 119 1.60 -0.97 -15.17
N ARG A 120 0.46 -1.57 -14.79
CA ARG A 120 -0.72 -0.82 -14.32
C ARG A 120 -0.43 -0.04 -13.04
N PHE A 121 0.36 -0.62 -12.15
CA PHE A 121 0.83 0.05 -10.93
C PHE A 121 1.70 1.26 -11.28
N HIS A 122 2.67 1.11 -12.19
CA HIS A 122 3.46 2.21 -12.71
C HIS A 122 2.59 3.34 -13.30
N ASP A 123 1.58 2.98 -14.08
CA ASP A 123 0.70 3.97 -14.74
C ASP A 123 -0.13 4.76 -13.73
N PHE A 124 -0.65 4.09 -12.71
CA PHE A 124 -1.27 4.74 -11.56
C PHE A 124 -0.30 5.72 -10.88
N LEU A 125 0.94 5.30 -10.58
CA LEU A 125 1.92 6.19 -9.93
C LEU A 125 2.26 7.40 -10.80
N ARG A 126 2.37 7.20 -12.13
CA ARG A 126 2.59 8.29 -13.09
C ARG A 126 1.46 9.33 -13.04
N ASP A 127 0.21 8.90 -12.93
CA ASP A 127 -0.94 9.80 -12.81
C ASP A 127 -0.94 10.55 -11.48
N VAL A 128 -0.58 9.87 -10.38
CA VAL A 128 -0.42 10.49 -9.05
C VAL A 128 0.67 11.57 -9.06
N VAL A 129 1.82 11.28 -9.69
CA VAL A 129 2.91 12.25 -9.86
C VAL A 129 2.48 13.44 -10.70
N ARG A 130 1.81 13.21 -11.84
CA ARG A 130 1.28 14.29 -12.70
C ARG A 130 0.24 15.15 -12.01
N ALA A 131 -0.57 14.55 -11.13
CA ALA A 131 -1.53 15.27 -10.30
C ALA A 131 -0.87 16.03 -9.13
N GLY A 132 0.45 15.95 -8.96
CA GLY A 132 1.18 16.62 -7.88
C GLY A 132 0.92 16.02 -6.50
N ARG A 133 0.44 14.78 -6.42
CA ARG A 133 0.09 14.09 -5.16
C ARG A 133 1.32 13.46 -4.50
N VAL A 134 2.36 14.24 -4.36
CA VAL A 134 3.66 13.84 -3.81
C VAL A 134 4.06 14.74 -2.65
N MET A 135 4.87 14.20 -1.75
CA MET A 135 5.48 14.93 -0.65
C MET A 135 6.98 14.67 -0.64
N VAL A 136 7.69 15.30 0.29
CA VAL A 136 9.13 15.17 0.46
C VAL A 136 9.42 14.45 1.77
N ARG A 137 10.32 13.47 1.72
CA ARG A 137 10.90 12.84 2.92
C ARG A 137 12.41 12.85 2.83
N MET A 138 13.05 12.61 3.97
CA MET A 138 14.49 12.38 4.04
C MET A 138 14.78 10.89 4.03
N HIS A 139 15.82 10.50 3.30
CA HIS A 139 16.41 9.16 3.34
C HIS A 139 17.88 9.28 3.75
N PHE A 140 18.34 8.38 4.62
CA PHE A 140 19.74 8.33 5.02
C PHE A 140 20.36 7.05 4.50
N GLU A 141 21.36 7.19 3.65
CA GLU A 141 22.05 6.08 2.98
C GLU A 141 23.53 6.42 2.85
N ASP A 142 24.41 5.46 3.10
CA ASP A 142 25.87 5.60 3.00
C ASP A 142 26.46 6.84 3.71
N GLY A 143 25.91 7.17 4.89
CA GLY A 143 26.37 8.31 5.68
C GLY A 143 25.91 9.67 5.16
N GLN A 144 25.01 9.70 4.15
CA GLN A 144 24.53 10.92 3.52
C GLN A 144 23.01 11.03 3.55
N TRP A 145 22.54 12.27 3.55
CA TRP A 145 21.12 12.61 3.53
C TRP A 145 20.67 12.91 2.10
N PHE A 146 19.60 12.22 1.67
CA PHE A 146 18.95 12.39 0.39
C PHE A 146 17.53 12.92 0.62
N PRO A 147 17.19 14.11 0.10
CA PRO A 147 15.80 14.51 -0.01
C PRO A 147 15.16 13.76 -1.18
N VAL A 148 14.08 13.02 -0.91
CA VAL A 148 13.40 12.21 -1.92
C VAL A 148 11.93 12.56 -1.98
N TRP A 149 11.36 12.46 -3.17
CA TRP A 149 9.91 12.52 -3.34
C TRP A 149 9.32 11.18 -2.87
N CYS A 150 8.16 11.24 -2.24
CA CYS A 150 7.38 10.07 -1.87
C CYS A 150 5.91 10.33 -2.13
N LEU A 151 5.09 9.28 -2.08
CA LEU A 151 3.65 9.45 -2.15
C LEU A 151 3.17 10.36 -1.02
N SER A 152 2.21 11.23 -1.35
CA SER A 152 1.54 12.04 -0.33
C SER A 152 0.85 11.14 0.70
N SER A 153 0.96 11.50 1.97
CA SER A 153 0.25 10.83 3.07
C SER A 153 -1.24 11.19 3.13
N ALA A 154 -1.71 12.04 2.22
CA ALA A 154 -3.09 12.48 2.08
C ALA A 154 -3.51 12.61 0.60
N GLY A 155 -4.71 12.12 0.27
CA GLY A 155 -5.36 12.06 -1.05
C GLY A 155 -5.91 10.67 -1.39
N ASP A 156 -7.03 10.63 -2.13
CA ASP A 156 -7.74 9.40 -2.56
C ASP A 156 -6.86 8.32 -3.24
N HIS A 157 -5.67 8.69 -3.74
CA HIS A 157 -4.70 7.75 -4.28
C HIS A 157 -4.24 6.71 -3.24
N ASN A 158 -4.25 7.02 -1.94
CA ASN A 158 -3.88 6.03 -0.91
C ASN A 158 -4.86 4.85 -0.86
N ARG A 159 -6.16 5.07 -1.10
CA ARG A 159 -7.16 4.00 -1.23
C ARG A 159 -6.88 3.10 -2.44
N ILE A 160 -6.52 3.69 -3.57
CA ILE A 160 -6.18 2.93 -4.79
C ILE A 160 -4.87 2.14 -4.57
N LEU A 161 -3.88 2.76 -3.93
CA LEU A 161 -2.62 2.10 -3.57
C LEU A 161 -2.87 0.89 -2.66
N HIS A 162 -3.75 1.01 -1.68
CA HIS A 162 -4.14 -0.13 -0.84
C HIS A 162 -4.77 -1.26 -1.66
N GLY A 163 -5.60 -0.93 -2.66
CA GLY A 163 -6.11 -1.90 -3.63
C GLY A 163 -5.00 -2.63 -4.40
N PHE A 164 -3.92 -1.95 -4.76
CA PHE A 164 -2.71 -2.58 -5.31
C PHE A 164 -2.05 -3.49 -4.27
N GLU A 165 -1.85 -3.05 -3.02
CA GLU A 165 -1.24 -3.86 -1.96
C GLU A 165 -1.99 -5.18 -1.73
N VAL A 166 -3.32 -5.15 -1.69
CA VAL A 166 -4.17 -6.33 -1.51
C VAL A 166 -4.16 -7.25 -2.74
N SER A 167 -4.12 -6.67 -3.94
CA SER A 167 -4.10 -7.44 -5.20
C SER A 167 -2.71 -7.81 -5.68
N ALA A 168 -1.66 -7.53 -4.90
CA ALA A 168 -0.28 -7.74 -5.30
C ALA A 168 -0.01 -9.23 -5.59
N PRO A 169 0.54 -9.57 -6.77
CA PRO A 169 0.99 -10.94 -7.08
C PRO A 169 1.87 -11.51 -5.97
N ALA A 170 1.58 -12.73 -5.53
CA ALA A 170 2.29 -13.37 -4.42
C ALA A 170 3.82 -13.44 -4.64
N VAL A 171 4.27 -13.56 -5.90
CA VAL A 171 5.70 -13.54 -6.24
C VAL A 171 6.37 -12.23 -5.81
N LEU A 172 5.68 -11.08 -5.85
CA LEU A 172 6.22 -9.81 -5.40
C LEU A 172 6.35 -9.78 -3.87
N THR A 173 5.30 -10.16 -3.14
CA THR A 173 5.28 -10.09 -1.67
C THR A 173 6.23 -11.10 -1.03
N VAL A 174 6.32 -12.32 -1.57
CA VAL A 174 7.21 -13.39 -1.07
C VAL A 174 8.69 -13.04 -1.28
N ASN A 175 9.05 -12.38 -2.39
CA ASN A 175 10.45 -12.09 -2.73
C ASN A 175 10.91 -10.69 -2.30
N GLY A 176 10.03 -9.69 -2.35
CA GLY A 176 10.35 -8.31 -2.00
C GLY A 176 10.20 -7.98 -0.51
N GLY A 177 9.54 -8.85 0.25
CA GLY A 177 9.32 -8.72 1.69
C GLY A 177 8.16 -7.78 2.07
N PRO A 178 7.92 -7.58 3.38
CA PRO A 178 6.79 -6.79 3.89
C PRO A 178 6.78 -5.36 3.34
N GLY A 179 5.64 -4.89 2.81
CA GLY A 179 5.53 -3.53 2.28
C GLY A 179 6.37 -3.27 1.02
N VAL A 180 6.68 -4.30 0.21
CA VAL A 180 7.39 -4.14 -1.08
C VAL A 180 6.66 -3.17 -2.00
N VAL A 181 5.33 -3.21 -2.06
CA VAL A 181 4.53 -2.36 -2.95
C VAL A 181 4.70 -0.89 -2.58
N ARG A 182 4.56 -0.52 -1.31
CA ARG A 182 4.78 0.86 -0.84
C ARG A 182 6.20 1.34 -1.07
N ARG A 183 7.20 0.47 -0.83
CA ARG A 183 8.62 0.81 -1.07
C ARG A 183 8.91 1.02 -2.56
N ALA A 184 8.42 0.14 -3.43
CA ALA A 184 8.49 0.31 -4.87
C ALA A 184 7.79 1.60 -5.32
N ALA A 185 6.63 1.93 -4.74
CA ALA A 185 5.91 3.15 -5.00
C ALA A 185 6.76 4.39 -4.73
N ASP A 186 7.33 4.48 -3.53
CA ASP A 186 8.14 5.63 -3.13
C ASP A 186 9.42 5.76 -3.97
N GLU A 187 10.09 4.65 -4.27
CA GLU A 187 11.29 4.64 -5.13
C GLU A 187 10.96 5.07 -6.57
N LEU A 188 9.88 4.56 -7.16
CA LEU A 188 9.45 4.94 -8.52
C LEU A 188 8.98 6.39 -8.58
N VAL A 189 8.16 6.84 -7.62
CA VAL A 189 7.68 8.23 -7.53
C VAL A 189 8.83 9.20 -7.43
N HIS A 190 9.88 8.87 -6.66
CA HIS A 190 11.08 9.69 -6.62
C HIS A 190 11.67 9.93 -8.00
N TRP A 191 11.93 8.86 -8.74
CA TRP A 191 12.59 8.96 -10.04
C TRP A 191 11.69 9.49 -11.15
N MET A 192 10.37 9.26 -11.08
CA MET A 192 9.40 9.91 -11.96
C MET A 192 9.42 11.44 -11.79
N CYS A 193 9.37 11.93 -10.54
CA CYS A 193 9.46 13.36 -10.25
C CYS A 193 10.79 13.97 -10.72
N VAL A 194 11.91 13.31 -10.41
CA VAL A 194 13.25 13.74 -10.83
C VAL A 194 13.34 13.81 -12.37
N GLY A 195 12.88 12.78 -13.08
CA GLY A 195 12.85 12.75 -14.54
C GLY A 195 12.04 13.91 -15.12
N MET A 196 10.83 14.15 -14.60
CA MET A 196 9.98 15.26 -15.04
C MET A 196 10.62 16.64 -14.80
N LEU A 197 11.18 16.87 -13.61
CA LEU A 197 11.78 18.16 -13.27
C LEU A 197 13.08 18.43 -14.04
N ARG A 198 13.89 17.39 -14.28
CA ARG A 198 15.09 17.48 -15.13
C ARG A 198 14.70 17.83 -16.57
N ALA A 199 13.68 17.17 -17.13
CA ALA A 199 13.17 17.45 -18.47
C ALA A 199 12.60 18.87 -18.60
N ALA A 200 11.99 19.40 -17.54
CA ALA A 200 11.50 20.79 -17.50
C ALA A 200 12.62 21.84 -17.40
N GLY A 201 13.89 21.43 -17.21
CA GLY A 201 15.01 22.35 -17.09
C GLY A 201 15.00 23.20 -15.82
N TYR A 202 14.25 22.80 -14.79
CA TYR A 202 14.16 23.54 -13.53
C TYR A 202 15.52 23.58 -12.82
N ARG A 203 15.96 24.78 -12.42
CA ARG A 203 17.26 25.04 -11.76
C ARG A 203 17.04 25.91 -10.52
N PRO A 204 16.70 25.30 -9.38
CA PRO A 204 16.45 26.04 -8.14
C PRO A 204 17.74 26.51 -7.47
N ASP A 205 17.72 27.70 -6.87
CA ASP A 205 18.84 28.24 -6.09
C ASP A 205 18.99 27.56 -4.72
N ASN A 206 17.87 27.11 -4.13
CA ASN A 206 17.86 26.46 -2.84
C ASN A 206 18.49 25.06 -2.93
N HIS A 207 19.50 24.79 -2.09
CA HIS A 207 20.28 23.55 -2.13
C HIS A 207 19.44 22.28 -1.89
N LEU A 208 18.48 22.31 -0.96
CA LEU A 208 17.55 21.19 -0.71
C LEU A 208 16.70 20.92 -1.96
N VAL A 209 16.13 21.97 -2.55
CA VAL A 209 15.27 21.85 -3.74
C VAL A 209 16.09 21.36 -4.95
N ARG A 210 17.34 21.79 -5.06
CA ARG A 210 18.26 21.31 -6.09
C ARG A 210 18.59 19.84 -5.91
N ALA A 211 18.99 19.42 -4.71
CA ALA A 211 19.25 18.02 -4.38
C ALA A 211 18.02 17.12 -4.65
N LEU A 212 16.83 17.61 -4.31
CA LEU A 212 15.55 16.93 -4.57
C LEU A 212 15.20 16.82 -6.06
N THR A 213 15.51 17.86 -6.84
CA THR A 213 15.30 17.90 -8.31
C THR A 213 16.31 17.02 -9.05
N GLU A 214 17.52 16.94 -8.52
CA GLU A 214 18.62 16.17 -9.11
C GLU A 214 18.69 14.74 -8.60
N GLY A 215 17.96 14.36 -7.54
CA GLY A 215 18.06 13.04 -6.92
C GLY A 215 19.44 12.78 -6.31
N THR A 216 20.08 13.82 -5.75
CA THR A 216 21.45 13.76 -5.22
C THR A 216 21.47 13.94 -3.70
N ALA A 217 22.55 13.45 -3.08
CA ALA A 217 22.78 13.67 -1.66
C ALA A 217 23.14 15.14 -1.39
N ASP A 218 22.80 15.63 -0.20
CA ASP A 218 23.20 16.95 0.24
C ASP A 218 23.77 16.93 1.65
N ARG A 219 25.06 17.25 1.75
CA ARG A 219 25.83 17.27 2.99
C ARG A 219 25.39 18.35 3.99
N ARG A 220 24.59 19.32 3.56
CA ARG A 220 24.06 20.39 4.41
C ARG A 220 22.78 19.97 5.13
N LEU A 221 22.15 18.88 4.69
CA LEU A 221 20.94 18.36 5.33
C LEU A 221 21.30 17.63 6.62
N ASN A 222 20.39 17.72 7.59
CA ASN A 222 20.63 17.25 8.95
C ASN A 222 19.36 16.60 9.52
N PRO A 223 19.47 15.87 10.66
CA PRO A 223 18.33 15.21 11.28
C PRO A 223 17.17 16.15 11.62
N THR A 224 17.43 17.40 11.98
CA THR A 224 16.37 18.39 12.29
C THR A 224 15.48 18.69 11.09
N VAL A 225 16.04 18.72 9.87
CA VAL A 225 15.23 18.86 8.64
C VAL A 225 14.38 17.61 8.42
N ALA A 226 14.93 16.42 8.67
CA ALA A 226 14.19 15.16 8.56
C ALA A 226 13.02 15.09 9.55
N GLU A 227 13.23 15.51 10.80
CA GLU A 227 12.19 15.60 11.82
C GLU A 227 11.06 16.55 11.42
N LYS A 228 11.40 17.76 10.94
CA LYS A 228 10.41 18.75 10.48
C LYS A 228 9.60 18.26 9.29
N LEU A 229 10.24 17.60 8.31
CA LEU A 229 9.53 17.02 7.17
C LEU A 229 8.62 15.85 7.60
N THR A 230 9.09 15.05 8.56
CA THR A 230 8.27 13.96 9.12
C THR A 230 7.05 14.53 9.86
N ALA A 231 7.24 15.56 10.70
CA ALA A 231 6.15 16.24 11.38
C ALA A 231 5.14 16.85 10.40
N TRP A 232 5.62 17.47 9.31
CA TRP A 232 4.77 18.00 8.26
C TRP A 232 3.94 16.90 7.56
N ARG A 233 4.56 15.77 7.20
CA ARG A 233 3.86 14.61 6.61
C ARG A 233 2.80 14.02 7.54
N ILE A 234 3.12 13.88 8.84
CA ILE A 234 2.17 13.43 9.86
C ILE A 234 1.01 14.42 9.96
N SER A 235 1.29 15.73 9.96
CA SER A 235 0.24 16.76 10.03
C SER A 235 -0.73 16.72 8.85
N ALA A 236 -0.23 16.40 7.64
CA ALA A 236 -1.07 16.26 6.46
C ALA A 236 -1.98 15.03 6.54
N GLN A 237 -1.45 13.90 7.03
CA GLN A 237 -2.24 12.69 7.28
C GLN A 237 -3.32 12.93 8.35
N ASP A 238 -2.93 13.57 9.45
CA ASP A 238 -3.81 13.94 10.56
C ASP A 238 -5.00 14.81 10.13
N ALA A 239 -4.84 15.61 9.07
CA ALA A 239 -5.87 16.47 8.52
C ALA A 239 -6.92 15.72 7.68
N VAL A 240 -6.58 14.53 7.16
CA VAL A 240 -7.49 13.67 6.38
C VAL A 240 -7.98 12.44 7.14
N THR A 241 -7.60 12.30 8.40
CA THR A 241 -8.14 11.27 9.31
C THR A 241 -9.54 11.66 9.77
N GLN A 242 -10.49 10.73 9.65
CA GLN A 242 -11.88 10.90 10.01
C GLN A 242 -12.29 9.88 11.07
N LEU A 243 -13.08 10.32 12.05
CA LEU A 243 -13.78 9.45 12.98
C LEU A 243 -15.00 8.85 12.28
N VAL A 244 -15.12 7.53 12.32
CA VAL A 244 -16.28 6.79 11.83
C VAL A 244 -16.89 6.07 13.03
N LEU A 245 -18.19 6.27 13.23
CA LEU A 245 -18.96 5.65 14.29
C LEU A 245 -19.87 4.60 13.65
N THR A 246 -19.62 3.33 13.97
CA THR A 246 -20.36 2.19 13.42
C THR A 246 -21.30 1.66 14.48
N LEU A 247 -22.60 1.56 14.16
CA LEU A 247 -23.61 1.06 15.07
C LEU A 247 -23.73 -0.46 14.91
N ASP A 248 -23.41 -1.21 15.96
CA ASP A 248 -23.56 -2.66 15.98
C ASP A 248 -24.94 -3.07 16.51
N ASP A 249 -25.60 -4.00 15.81
CA ASP A 249 -26.92 -4.51 16.18
C ASP A 249 -26.80 -5.47 17.38
N PRO A 250 -27.51 -5.22 18.50
CA PRO A 250 -27.53 -6.14 19.63
C PRO A 250 -28.05 -7.54 19.29
N GLY A 251 -28.81 -7.73 18.20
CA GLY A 251 -29.31 -9.05 17.74
C GLY A 251 -28.21 -10.01 17.26
N ASP A 252 -27.00 -9.54 17.01
CA ASP A 252 -25.84 -10.42 16.73
C ASP A 252 -25.29 -11.09 18.00
N ARG A 253 -25.57 -10.56 19.21
CA ARG A 253 -25.30 -11.28 20.48
C ARG A 253 -26.08 -12.60 20.55
N GLN A 254 -27.36 -12.59 20.19
CA GLN A 254 -28.23 -13.77 20.31
C GLN A 254 -27.77 -14.93 19.41
N ARG A 255 -27.32 -14.65 18.18
CA ARG A 255 -26.94 -15.72 17.21
C ARG A 255 -25.62 -16.42 17.54
N SER A 256 -24.70 -15.76 18.23
CA SER A 256 -23.45 -16.38 18.70
C SER A 256 -23.59 -17.08 20.06
N ALA A 257 -24.52 -16.62 20.91
CA ALA A 257 -24.80 -17.22 22.22
C ALA A 257 -25.75 -18.44 22.18
N GLU A 258 -26.49 -18.65 21.08
CA GLU A 258 -27.37 -19.82 20.86
C GLU A 258 -26.63 -21.19 20.85
N SER A 259 -25.31 -21.22 21.08
CA SER A 259 -24.51 -22.44 21.22
C SER A 259 -24.27 -22.88 22.68
N GLU A 260 -24.72 -22.14 23.70
CA GLU A 260 -24.66 -22.57 25.10
C GLU A 260 -26.04 -22.51 25.76
N ASP A 261 -26.43 -23.59 26.44
CA ASP A 261 -27.72 -23.79 27.11
C ASP A 261 -28.00 -22.69 28.17
N LEU A 262 -28.59 -21.58 27.74
CA LEU A 262 -29.10 -20.55 28.65
C LEU A 262 -30.41 -21.03 29.29
N THR A 263 -30.44 -21.06 30.62
CA THR A 263 -31.67 -21.32 31.36
C THR A 263 -32.70 -20.21 31.12
N ALA A 264 -33.98 -20.55 31.13
CA ALA A 264 -35.09 -19.60 30.88
C ALA A 264 -35.10 -18.38 31.82
N ALA A 265 -34.45 -18.47 32.99
CA ALA A 265 -34.29 -17.35 33.93
C ALA A 265 -33.22 -16.34 33.45
N ALA A 266 -32.09 -16.81 32.89
CA ALA A 266 -31.05 -15.95 32.32
C ALA A 266 -31.57 -15.25 31.06
N ALA A 267 -32.30 -15.96 30.20
CA ALA A 267 -32.95 -15.37 29.03
C ALA A 267 -34.01 -14.31 29.38
N ALA A 268 -34.70 -14.47 30.52
CA ALA A 268 -35.69 -13.50 31.00
C ALA A 268 -35.06 -12.25 31.65
N GLU A 269 -33.91 -12.40 32.32
CA GLU A 269 -33.13 -11.30 32.89
C GLU A 269 -32.42 -10.48 31.80
N GLU A 270 -31.94 -11.17 30.77
CA GLU A 270 -31.33 -10.56 29.57
C GLU A 270 -32.38 -9.84 28.70
N ALA A 271 -33.59 -10.41 28.55
CA ALA A 271 -34.73 -9.75 27.89
C ALA A 271 -35.29 -8.54 28.66
N ALA A 272 -35.05 -8.44 29.97
CA ALA A 272 -35.42 -7.28 30.79
C ALA A 272 -34.44 -6.10 30.64
N THR A 273 -33.27 -6.34 30.05
CA THR A 273 -32.27 -5.31 29.77
C THR A 273 -32.56 -4.73 28.39
N ALA A 274 -32.96 -3.46 28.31
CA ALA A 274 -33.25 -2.81 27.01
C ALA A 274 -32.07 -3.02 26.04
N PRO A 275 -32.30 -3.32 24.75
CA PRO A 275 -31.23 -3.51 23.78
C PRO A 275 -30.43 -2.21 23.68
N ARG A 276 -29.20 -2.25 24.19
CA ARG A 276 -28.26 -1.13 24.14
C ARG A 276 -27.34 -1.32 22.96
N TRP A 277 -27.24 -0.26 22.17
CA TRP A 277 -26.50 -0.30 20.91
C TRP A 277 -25.04 0.01 21.19
N ARG A 278 -24.14 -0.77 20.60
CA ARG A 278 -22.71 -0.50 20.68
C ARG A 278 -22.33 0.39 19.51
N LEU A 279 -21.69 1.52 19.79
CA LEU A 279 -21.17 2.39 18.75
C LEU A 279 -19.66 2.22 18.67
N GLY A 280 -19.20 1.37 17.75
CA GLY A 280 -17.78 1.12 17.50
C GLY A 280 -17.08 2.40 17.04
N VAL A 281 -15.96 2.71 17.69
CA VAL A 281 -15.10 3.85 17.35
C VAL A 281 -14.03 3.39 16.39
N GLN A 282 -14.09 3.91 15.16
CA GLN A 282 -13.18 3.55 14.09
C GLN A 282 -12.53 4.80 13.50
N LEU A 283 -11.36 4.63 12.90
CA LEU A 283 -10.69 5.69 12.15
C LEU A 283 -10.59 5.29 10.69
N SER A 284 -11.05 6.17 9.80
CA SER A 284 -10.74 6.11 8.39
C SER A 284 -9.65 7.13 8.10
N VAL A 285 -8.56 6.70 7.46
CA VAL A 285 -7.53 7.61 6.97
C VAL A 285 -7.67 7.68 5.46
N ASP A 286 -7.97 8.88 4.96
CA ASP A 286 -7.86 9.16 3.52
C ASP A 286 -8.77 8.28 2.63
N GLY A 287 -10.00 8.05 3.09
CA GLY A 287 -11.00 7.26 2.37
C GLY A 287 -10.76 5.76 2.37
N ASN A 288 -9.74 5.27 3.10
CA ASN A 288 -9.58 3.83 3.36
C ASN A 288 -10.74 3.29 4.21
N PRO A 289 -11.01 1.98 4.18
CA PRO A 289 -11.96 1.36 5.10
C PRO A 289 -11.68 1.79 6.54
N ALA A 290 -12.76 2.08 7.28
CA ALA A 290 -12.63 2.46 8.68
C ALA A 290 -12.15 1.25 9.48
N GLU A 291 -11.08 1.43 10.25
CA GLU A 291 -10.50 0.38 11.08
C GLU A 291 -10.86 0.60 12.54
N PRO A 292 -11.27 -0.45 13.28
CA PRO A 292 -11.41 -0.38 14.73
C PRO A 292 -10.10 0.06 15.38
N VAL A 293 -10.20 0.80 16.48
CA VAL A 293 -9.03 1.21 17.26
C VAL A 293 -8.89 0.28 18.47
N PRO A 294 -7.95 -0.68 18.48
CA PRO A 294 -7.69 -1.50 19.66
C PRO A 294 -7.01 -0.63 20.72
N ALA A 295 -7.59 -0.58 21.91
CA ALA A 295 -7.20 0.39 22.93
C ALA A 295 -5.74 0.22 23.41
N ALA A 296 -5.23 -1.02 23.39
CA ALA A 296 -3.85 -1.35 23.78
C ALA A 296 -2.82 -1.07 22.67
N GLU A 297 -3.25 -1.06 21.40
CA GLU A 297 -2.37 -0.91 20.23
C GLU A 297 -2.43 0.51 19.65
N ALA A 298 -3.35 1.35 20.14
CA ALA A 298 -3.55 2.69 19.63
C ALA A 298 -2.32 3.58 19.84
N THR A 299 -1.81 4.10 18.73
CA THR A 299 -0.68 5.03 18.70
C THR A 299 -1.07 6.40 19.27
N ASP A 300 -0.08 7.18 19.71
CA ASP A 300 -0.32 8.57 20.15
C ASP A 300 -0.90 9.44 19.03
N GLN A 301 -0.60 9.12 17.77
CA GLN A 301 -1.20 9.78 16.62
C GLN A 301 -2.71 9.52 16.56
N GLN A 302 -3.13 8.26 16.67
CA GLN A 302 -4.55 7.89 16.70
C GLN A 302 -5.27 8.52 17.89
N LYS A 303 -4.65 8.56 19.07
CA LYS A 303 -5.21 9.25 20.26
C LYS A 303 -5.46 10.73 20.01
N ARG A 304 -4.49 11.44 19.40
CA ARG A 304 -4.65 12.86 19.04
C ARG A 304 -5.75 13.07 18.00
N ALA A 305 -5.81 12.23 16.98
CA ALA A 305 -6.85 12.29 15.96
C ALA A 305 -8.24 12.02 16.54
N LEU A 306 -8.37 11.02 17.41
CA LEU A 306 -9.59 10.71 18.15
C LEU A 306 -10.03 11.88 19.02
N ARG A 307 -9.11 12.46 19.82
CA ARG A 307 -9.45 13.60 20.68
C ARG A 307 -10.05 14.76 19.88
N ARG A 308 -9.37 15.18 18.81
CA ARG A 308 -9.85 16.26 17.94
C ARG A 308 -11.21 15.95 17.32
N SER A 309 -11.41 14.71 16.88
CA SER A 309 -12.64 14.31 16.19
C SER A 309 -13.81 14.12 17.15
N LEU A 310 -13.56 13.58 18.35
CA LEU A 310 -14.55 13.44 19.42
C LEU A 310 -14.98 14.81 19.94
N ASP A 311 -14.04 15.76 20.13
CA ASP A 311 -14.38 17.13 20.52
C ASP A 311 -15.35 17.77 19.51
N LEU A 312 -15.16 17.51 18.20
CA LEU A 312 -16.08 17.96 17.16
C LEU A 312 -17.41 17.20 17.19
N ALA A 313 -17.38 15.88 17.40
CA ALA A 313 -18.57 15.05 17.50
C ALA A 313 -19.44 15.44 18.70
N TYR A 314 -18.86 15.69 19.87
CA TYR A 314 -19.60 16.14 21.06
C TYR A 314 -20.19 17.53 20.88
N ARG A 315 -19.50 18.45 20.19
CA ARG A 315 -20.09 19.75 19.85
C ARG A 315 -21.30 19.61 18.92
N ALA A 316 -21.23 18.70 17.95
CA ALA A 316 -22.31 18.46 17.01
C ALA A 316 -23.47 17.66 17.63
N TRP A 317 -23.15 16.72 18.53
CA TRP A 317 -24.09 15.84 19.22
C TRP A 317 -23.77 15.76 20.72
N PRO A 318 -24.22 16.73 21.54
CA PRO A 318 -23.88 16.80 22.96
C PRO A 318 -24.33 15.57 23.77
N ALA A 319 -25.39 14.88 23.35
CA ALA A 319 -25.83 13.67 24.05
C ALA A 319 -24.81 12.53 23.97
N LEU A 320 -23.95 12.51 22.94
CA LEU A 320 -22.87 11.53 22.76
C LEU A 320 -21.80 11.64 23.87
N GLU A 321 -21.57 12.83 24.40
CA GLU A 321 -20.58 13.06 25.46
C GLU A 321 -20.85 12.18 26.70
N ARG A 322 -22.13 11.99 27.04
CA ARG A 322 -22.54 11.14 28.18
C ARG A 322 -22.17 9.67 27.98
N THR A 323 -22.15 9.23 26.72
CA THR A 323 -21.80 7.85 26.33
C THR A 323 -20.30 7.64 26.20
N GLY A 324 -19.51 8.73 26.17
CA GLY A 324 -18.06 8.72 25.95
C GLY A 324 -17.19 8.51 27.17
N THR A 325 -17.76 8.35 28.37
CA THR A 325 -17.00 8.27 29.63
C THR A 325 -15.85 7.25 29.60
N ALA A 326 -16.05 6.07 29.04
CA ALA A 326 -15.01 5.04 28.95
C ALA A 326 -13.87 5.43 28.00
N VAL A 327 -14.20 6.02 26.84
CA VAL A 327 -13.21 6.49 25.85
C VAL A 327 -12.45 7.69 26.40
N GLU A 328 -13.12 8.62 27.08
CA GLU A 328 -12.50 9.76 27.76
C GLU A 328 -11.55 9.33 28.89
N GLY A 329 -11.98 8.34 29.69
CA GLY A 329 -11.17 7.72 30.72
C GLY A 329 -9.92 7.06 30.15
N TRP A 330 -10.05 6.37 29.02
CA TRP A 330 -8.92 5.76 28.30
C TRP A 330 -7.99 6.80 27.67
N LEU A 331 -8.51 7.87 27.06
CA LEU A 331 -7.69 8.96 26.51
C LEU A 331 -6.83 9.61 27.60
N THR A 332 -7.33 9.67 28.84
CA THR A 332 -6.64 10.28 29.98
C THR A 332 -5.68 9.32 30.69
N SER A 333 -6.11 8.09 30.94
CA SER A 333 -5.36 7.12 31.78
C SER A 333 -4.55 6.11 30.98
N GLY A 334 -4.87 5.93 29.69
CA GLY A 334 -4.34 4.86 28.84
C GLY A 334 -4.94 3.48 29.12
N VAL A 335 -5.83 3.34 30.10
CA VAL A 335 -6.43 2.06 30.48
C VAL A 335 -7.87 1.99 29.97
N TRP A 336 -8.18 0.89 29.27
CA TRP A 336 -9.50 0.65 28.69
C TRP A 336 -10.37 -0.13 29.66
N PHE A 337 -11.43 0.51 30.15
CA PHE A 337 -12.45 -0.10 31.00
C PHE A 337 -13.84 0.14 30.38
N PRO A 338 -14.24 -0.67 29.38
CA PRO A 338 -15.59 -0.60 28.87
C PRO A 338 -16.56 -1.05 29.98
N PRO A 339 -17.68 -0.35 30.20
CA PRO A 339 -18.76 -0.88 31.02
C PRO A 339 -19.25 -2.24 30.52
N ALA A 340 -19.70 -3.08 31.46
CA ALA A 340 -20.01 -4.48 31.21
C ALA A 340 -21.10 -4.68 30.13
N ASP A 341 -21.99 -3.71 29.97
CA ASP A 341 -23.05 -3.71 28.96
C ASP A 341 -22.54 -3.50 27.52
N MET A 342 -21.31 -3.03 27.33
CA MET A 342 -20.66 -2.95 26.01
C MET A 342 -19.89 -4.22 25.61
N LEU A 343 -19.67 -5.15 26.54
CA LEU A 343 -18.89 -6.36 26.27
C LEU A 343 -19.70 -7.36 25.44
N THR A 344 -19.19 -7.70 24.28
CA THR A 344 -19.80 -8.63 23.32
C THR A 344 -19.45 -10.09 23.61
N GLY A 345 -18.41 -10.34 24.42
CA GLY A 345 -17.87 -11.68 24.64
C GLY A 345 -16.85 -12.09 23.59
N ASP A 346 -16.71 -11.35 22.48
CA ASP A 346 -15.59 -11.49 21.55
C ASP A 346 -14.41 -10.64 22.03
N PRO A 347 -13.26 -11.26 22.40
CA PRO A 347 -12.08 -10.54 22.85
C PRO A 347 -11.55 -9.51 21.83
N THR A 348 -11.77 -9.75 20.53
CA THR A 348 -11.29 -8.86 19.45
C THR A 348 -12.09 -7.57 19.38
N THR A 349 -13.40 -7.70 19.56
CA THR A 349 -14.34 -6.58 19.57
C THR A 349 -14.26 -5.80 20.89
N ASP A 350 -14.12 -6.50 22.01
CA ASP A 350 -14.14 -5.91 23.36
C ASP A 350 -12.87 -5.11 23.69
N ARG A 351 -11.74 -5.45 23.06
CA ARG A 351 -10.50 -4.65 23.15
C ARG A 351 -10.53 -3.38 22.30
N SER A 352 -11.52 -3.22 21.43
CA SER A 352 -11.65 -2.07 20.55
C SER A 352 -12.52 -0.98 21.20
N LEU A 353 -12.16 0.28 20.95
CA LEU A 353 -12.89 1.43 21.49
C LEU A 353 -14.35 1.45 21.00
N ALA A 354 -15.27 1.76 21.91
CA ALA A 354 -16.69 1.89 21.62
C ALA A 354 -17.39 2.85 22.60
N LEU A 355 -18.57 3.34 22.21
CA LEU A 355 -19.47 4.15 23.02
C LEU A 355 -20.77 3.37 23.27
N ALA A 356 -21.35 3.53 24.46
CA ALA A 356 -22.59 2.83 24.86
C ALA A 356 -23.81 3.72 24.60
N LEU A 357 -24.66 3.37 23.62
CA LEU A 357 -25.88 4.12 23.28
C LEU A 357 -27.14 3.60 24.00
#